data_AF-A0A5C9EH39-F1
#
_entry.id   AF-A0A5C9EH39-F1
#
_cell.length_a   1.000
_cell.length_b   1.000
_cell.length_c   1.000
_cell.angle_alpha   90.00
_cell.angle_beta   90.00
_cell.angle_gamma   90.00
#
_symmetry.space_group_name_H-M   'P 1'
#
loop_
_entity.id
_entity.type
_entity.pdbx_description
1 polymer ?
#
loop_
_entity_poly.entity_id
_entity_poly.type
_entity_poly.pdbx_seq_one_letter_code
_entity_poly.pdbx_strand_id
1 'polypeptide(L)'
;MEQTLQSVMTPTENLEIIGREELYQIRIKKIKDHITAARNVLAQHIEPLEVADSFISSSFQLMKEGISRRFPKLSPKELNEKVQQHLSINQKIHTKRKRRRDHG
;
A
#
# COMPACT_ATOMS: atom_id res chain seq x y z
N MET A 1 -15.76 -44.30 37.63
CA MET A 1 -15.50 -42.88 37.34
C MET A 1 -14.38 -42.84 36.32
N GLU A 2 -14.77 -42.90 35.06
CA GLU A 2 -13.85 -42.76 33.93
C GLU A 2 -13.63 -41.26 33.69
N GLN A 3 -12.39 -40.80 33.80
CA GLN A 3 -12.01 -39.46 33.36
C GLN A 3 -11.29 -39.60 32.02
N THR A 4 -12.07 -39.43 30.96
CA THR A 4 -11.60 -39.09 29.63
C THR A 4 -11.15 -37.63 29.66
N LEU A 5 -9.87 -37.36 29.45
CA LEU A 5 -9.42 -36.01 29.10
C LEU A 5 -8.68 -36.08 27.77
N GLN A 6 -9.28 -35.36 26.85
CA GLN A 6 -9.06 -35.34 25.41
C GLN A 6 -7.63 -34.94 25.08
N SER A 7 -7.02 -35.74 24.19
CA SER A 7 -5.85 -35.36 23.42
C SER A 7 -6.17 -34.09 22.63
N VAL A 8 -5.40 -33.03 22.89
CA VAL A 8 -5.47 -31.75 22.20
C VAL A 8 -4.96 -31.96 20.78
N MET A 9 -5.87 -32.12 19.82
CA MET A 9 -5.53 -32.07 18.40
C MET A 9 -5.21 -30.62 18.03
N THR A 10 -3.95 -30.37 17.70
CA THR A 10 -3.47 -29.13 17.09
C THR A 10 -4.09 -28.95 15.70
N PRO A 11 -4.55 -27.75 15.30
CA PRO A 11 -5.13 -27.51 13.99
C PRO A 11 -4.00 -27.28 12.98
N THR A 12 -3.30 -28.34 12.59
CA THR A 12 -2.15 -28.21 11.67
C THR A 12 -2.10 -29.28 10.59
N GLU A 13 -3.22 -29.88 10.21
CA GLU A 13 -3.25 -30.82 9.09
C GLU A 13 -4.53 -30.63 8.28
N ASN A 14 -4.46 -29.74 7.29
CA ASN A 14 -5.31 -29.71 6.08
C ASN A 14 -4.75 -28.66 5.11
N LEU A 15 -3.52 -28.87 4.63
CA LEU A 15 -3.07 -28.25 3.38
C LEU A 15 -3.58 -29.12 2.25
N GLU A 16 -4.85 -28.94 1.89
CA GLU A 16 -5.42 -29.55 0.68
C GLU A 16 -4.55 -29.16 -0.52
N ILE A 17 -4.00 -30.16 -1.19
CA ILE A 17 -3.17 -29.97 -2.38
C ILE A 17 -4.10 -29.48 -3.48
N ILE A 18 -4.15 -28.16 -3.68
CA ILE A 18 -5.02 -27.53 -4.69
C ILE A 18 -4.69 -28.12 -6.07
N GLY A 19 -5.69 -28.70 -6.71
CA GLY A 19 -5.55 -29.32 -8.03
C GLY A 19 -5.24 -28.28 -9.11
N ARG A 20 -4.63 -28.72 -10.22
CA ARG A 20 -4.32 -27.85 -11.37
C ARG A 20 -5.57 -27.12 -11.91
N GLU A 21 -6.71 -27.80 -11.90
CA GLU A 21 -7.98 -27.23 -12.34
C GLU A 21 -8.49 -26.16 -11.37
N GLU A 22 -8.42 -26.40 -10.06
CA GLU A 22 -8.77 -25.37 -9.06
C GLU A 22 -7.86 -24.15 -9.16
N LEU A 23 -6.56 -24.34 -9.37
CA LEU A 23 -5.63 -23.24 -9.61
C LEU A 23 -6.02 -22.42 -10.86
N TYR A 24 -6.49 -23.09 -11.92
CA TYR A 24 -6.98 -22.43 -13.12
C TYR A 24 -8.24 -21.61 -12.85
N GLN A 25 -9.21 -22.17 -12.12
CA GLN A 25 -10.43 -21.46 -11.72
C GLN A 25 -10.14 -20.27 -10.80
N ILE A 26 -9.21 -20.41 -9.85
CA ILE A 26 -8.74 -19.31 -9.00
C ILE A 26 -8.12 -18.19 -9.83
N ARG A 27 -7.30 -18.52 -10.83
CA ARG A 27 -6.69 -17.53 -11.73
C ARG A 27 -7.73 -16.80 -12.57
N ILE A 28 -8.70 -17.52 -13.14
CA ILE A 28 -9.80 -16.91 -13.89
C ILE A 28 -10.62 -15.97 -12.99
N LYS A 29 -10.94 -16.39 -11.77
CA LYS A 29 -11.67 -15.56 -10.81
C LYS A 29 -10.91 -14.26 -10.53
N LYS A 30 -9.61 -14.35 -10.21
CA LYS A 30 -8.76 -13.16 -9.99
C LYS A 30 -8.77 -12.20 -11.18
N ILE A 31 -8.64 -12.72 -12.40
CA ILE A 31 -8.68 -11.89 -13.62
C ILE A 31 -10.04 -11.18 -13.75
N LYS A 32 -11.14 -11.88 -13.51
CA LYS A 32 -12.50 -11.29 -13.54
C LYS A 32 -12.68 -10.22 -12.47
N ASP A 33 -12.16 -10.44 -11.27
CA ASP A 33 -12.21 -9.46 -10.17
C ASP A 33 -11.41 -8.20 -10.53
N HIS A 34 -10.21 -8.35 -11.11
CA HIS A 34 -9.42 -7.22 -11.60
C HIS A 34 -10.11 -6.43 -12.73
N ILE A 35 -10.72 -7.12 -13.69
CA ILE A 35 -11.48 -6.48 -14.77
C ILE A 35 -12.68 -5.72 -14.20
N THR A 36 -13.36 -6.28 -13.20
CA THR A 36 -14.52 -5.65 -12.55
C THR A 36 -14.11 -4.41 -11.76
N ALA A 37 -13.01 -4.49 -11.00
CA ALA A 37 -12.46 -3.34 -10.29
C ALA A 37 -12.06 -2.21 -11.26
N ALA A 38 -11.38 -2.54 -12.36
CA ALA A 38 -11.01 -1.56 -13.39
C ALA A 38 -12.25 -0.92 -14.04
N ARG A 39 -13.28 -1.72 -14.34
CA ARG A 39 -14.57 -1.22 -14.85
C ARG A 39 -15.26 -0.30 -13.85
N ASN A 40 -15.24 -0.62 -12.56
CA ASN A 40 -15.84 0.23 -11.53
C ASN A 40 -15.13 1.58 -11.43
N VAL A 41 -13.79 1.59 -11.51
CA VAL A 41 -13.00 2.84 -11.55
C VAL A 41 -13.39 3.68 -12.78
N LEU A 42 -13.49 3.06 -13.95
CA LEU A 42 -13.90 3.74 -15.18
C LEU A 42 -15.38 4.20 -15.17
N ALA A 43 -16.26 3.42 -14.54
CA ALA A 43 -17.70 3.67 -14.48
C ALA A 43 -18.09 4.74 -13.46
N GLN A 44 -17.28 4.95 -12.41
CA GLN A 44 -17.56 5.97 -11.40
C GLN A 44 -17.34 7.41 -11.88
N HIS A 45 -16.92 7.64 -13.14
CA HIS A 45 -16.53 8.97 -13.65
C HIS A 45 -15.55 9.71 -12.74
N ILE A 46 -14.83 8.95 -11.91
CA ILE A 46 -13.77 9.49 -11.09
C ILE A 46 -12.55 9.49 -11.99
N GLU A 47 -12.13 10.67 -12.43
CA GLU A 47 -10.88 10.77 -13.16
C GLU A 47 -9.76 10.26 -12.24
N PRO A 48 -8.98 9.24 -12.66
CA PRO A 48 -7.85 8.76 -11.86
C PRO A 48 -6.88 9.88 -11.47
N LEU A 49 -6.82 10.96 -12.27
CA LEU A 49 -6.06 12.17 -11.99
C LEU A 49 -6.64 12.98 -10.83
N GLU A 50 -7.96 13.08 -10.68
CA GLU A 50 -8.61 13.78 -9.55
C GLU A 50 -8.36 13.06 -8.23
N VAL A 51 -8.39 11.72 -8.23
CA VAL A 51 -8.04 10.92 -7.03
C VAL A 51 -6.58 11.11 -6.68
N ALA A 52 -5.71 11.07 -7.68
CA ALA A 52 -4.29 11.32 -7.48
C ALA A 52 -4.05 12.72 -6.91
N ASP A 53 -4.71 13.75 -7.45
CA ASP A 53 -4.57 15.13 -6.99
C ASP A 53 -5.08 15.32 -5.56
N SER A 54 -6.25 14.75 -5.23
CA SER A 54 -6.81 14.77 -3.88
C SER A 54 -5.91 14.06 -2.87
N PHE A 55 -5.37 12.89 -3.25
CA PHE A 55 -4.43 12.14 -2.41
C PHE A 55 -3.11 12.90 -2.20
N ILE A 56 -2.56 13.49 -3.26
CA ILE A 56 -1.34 14.30 -3.21
C ILE A 56 -1.54 15.50 -2.29
N SER A 57 -2.63 16.26 -2.50
CA SER A 57 -2.98 17.43 -1.69
C SER A 57 -3.13 17.08 -0.21
N SER A 58 -3.86 16.00 0.09
CA SER A 58 -4.04 15.50 1.46
C SER A 58 -2.70 15.11 2.11
N SER A 59 -1.84 14.42 1.35
CA SER A 59 -0.51 14.01 1.82
C SER A 59 0.40 15.21 2.13
N PHE A 60 0.37 16.23 1.27
CA PHE A 60 1.10 17.48 1.49
C PHE A 60 0.63 18.21 2.73
N GLN A 61 -0.69 18.28 2.96
CA GLN A 61 -1.26 18.93 4.13
C GLN A 61 -0.86 18.20 5.41
N LEU A 62 -0.92 16.87 5.43
CA LEU A 62 -0.47 16.06 6.56
C LEU A 62 1.02 16.29 6.88
N MET A 63 1.86 16.41 5.84
CA MET A 63 3.28 16.70 6.00
C MET A 63 3.52 18.11 6.56
N LYS A 64 2.80 19.11 6.05
CA LYS A 64 2.82 20.48 6.57
C LYS A 64 2.42 20.52 8.04
N GLU A 65 1.37 19.82 8.43
CA GLU A 65 0.95 19.72 9.82
C GLU A 65 2.03 19.09 10.71
N GLY A 66 2.62 17.97 10.28
CA GLY A 66 3.70 17.31 11.01
C GLY A 66 4.92 18.21 11.21
N ILE A 67 5.32 18.94 10.17
CA ILE A 67 6.44 19.89 10.25
C ILE A 67 6.07 21.08 11.15
N SER A 68 4.85 21.61 11.03
CA SER A 68 4.38 22.76 11.82
C SER A 68 4.34 22.42 13.31
N ARG A 69 3.86 21.22 13.67
CA ARG A 69 3.85 20.74 15.06
C ARG A 69 5.26 20.61 15.62
N ARG A 70 6.23 20.18 14.81
CA ARG A 70 7.63 20.02 15.21
C ARG A 70 8.41 21.34 15.23
N PHE A 71 8.01 22.31 14.42
CA PHE A 71 8.67 23.61 14.27
C PHE A 71 7.62 24.74 14.23
N PRO A 72 7.03 25.10 15.38
CA PRO A 72 5.87 26.02 15.44
C PRO A 72 6.19 27.47 15.07
N LYS A 73 7.47 27.84 14.98
CA LYS A 73 7.93 29.19 14.64
C LYS A 73 8.19 29.41 13.15
N LEU A 74 8.06 28.37 12.32
CA LEU A 74 8.31 28.51 10.89
C LEU A 74 7.22 29.35 10.23
N SER A 75 7.66 30.28 9.38
CA SER A 75 6.76 30.96 8.46
C SER A 75 6.19 29.98 7.42
N PRO A 76 5.06 30.32 6.79
CA PRO A 76 4.49 29.49 5.72
C PRO A 76 5.48 29.18 4.57
N LYS A 77 6.38 30.13 4.27
CA LYS A 77 7.42 29.97 3.25
C LYS A 77 8.43 28.89 3.66
N GLU A 78 8.98 29.00 4.87
CA GLU A 78 9.97 28.03 5.39
C GLU A 78 9.35 26.64 5.57
N LEU A 79 8.07 26.57 5.91
CA LEU A 79 7.32 25.32 5.98
C LEU A 79 7.28 24.62 4.62
N ASN A 80 6.95 25.36 3.56
CA ASN A 80 6.94 24.84 2.19
C ASN A 80 8.35 24.41 1.74
N GLU A 81 9.39 25.19 2.07
CA GLU A 81 10.77 24.82 1.77
C GLU A 81 11.18 23.50 2.44
N LYS A 82 10.81 23.29 3.71
CA LYS A 82 11.04 22.00 4.39
C LYS A 82 10.28 20.84 3.75
N VAL A 83 9.02 21.04 3.37
CA VAL A 83 8.25 20.03 2.63
C VAL A 83 8.98 19.62 1.36
N GLN A 84 9.46 20.58 0.57
CA GLN A 84 10.22 20.31 -0.66
C GLN A 84 11.54 19.57 -0.38
N GLN A 85 12.25 19.94 0.69
CA GLN A 85 13.46 19.23 1.11
C GLN A 85 13.16 17.75 1.42
N HIS A 86 12.09 17.46 2.15
CA HIS A 86 11.68 16.09 2.48
C HIS A 86 11.33 15.25 1.23
N LEU A 87 10.65 15.85 0.25
CA LEU A 87 10.38 15.18 -1.03
C LEU A 87 11.67 14.89 -1.80
N SER A 88 12.59 15.86 -1.87
CA SER A 88 13.87 15.68 -2.56
C SER A 88 14.72 14.57 -1.94
N ILE A 89 14.65 14.39 -0.61
CA ILE A 89 15.36 13.33 0.11
C ILE A 89 14.84 11.96 -0.32
N ASN A 90 13.52 11.77 -0.42
CA ASN A 90 12.93 10.53 -0.91
C ASN A 90 13.41 10.18 -2.32
N GLN A 91 13.46 11.17 -3.23
CA GLN A 91 14.00 11.01 -4.58
C GLN A 91 15.48 10.62 -4.56
N LYS A 92 16.30 11.27 -3.73
CA LYS A 92 17.72 10.95 -3.58
C LYS A 92 17.95 9.53 -3.04
N ILE A 93 17.13 9.08 -2.07
CA ILE A 93 17.18 7.71 -1.53
C ILE A 93 16.82 6.69 -2.61
N HIS A 94 15.75 6.95 -3.38
CA HIS A 94 15.32 6.07 -4.47
C HIS A 94 16.42 5.92 -5.53
N THR A 95 17.00 7.04 -5.99
CA THR A 95 18.11 7.06 -6.95
C THR A 95 19.32 6.31 -6.44
N LYS A 96 19.71 6.49 -5.16
CA LYS A 96 20.81 5.71 -4.55
C LYS A 96 20.51 4.20 -4.52
N ARG A 97 19.29 3.79 -4.19
CA ARG A 97 18.88 2.38 -4.14
C ARG A 97 18.84 1.73 -5.53
N LYS A 98 18.47 2.48 -6.57
CA LYS A 98 18.52 2.01 -7.96
C LYS A 98 19.96 1.77 -8.42
N ARG A 99 20.84 2.75 -8.24
CA ARG A 99 22.28 2.63 -8.58
C ARG A 99 22.98 1.46 -7.89
N ARG A 100 22.61 1.12 -6.65
CA ARG A 100 23.15 -0.04 -5.94
C ARG A 100 22.68 -1.39 -6.50
N ARG A 101 21.51 -1.44 -7.13
CA ARG A 101 20.99 -2.67 -7.78
C ARG A 101 21.54 -2.86 -9.17
N ASP A 102 21.84 -1.77 -9.87
CA ASP A 102 22.37 -1.81 -11.24
C ASP A 102 23.90 -2.04 -11.28
N HIS A 103 24.58 -1.96 -10.13
CA HIS A 103 26.04 -2.11 -9.99
C HIS A 103 26.44 -3.16 -8.94
N GLY A 104 25.52 -4.07 -8.57
CA GLY A 104 25.74 -5.14 -7.60
C GLY A 104 25.43 -6.49 -8.20
#